data_AF-A0A9Q0G745-F1
#
_entry.id   AF-A0A9Q0G745-F1
#
_cell.length_a   1.000
_cell.length_b   1.000
_cell.length_c   1.000
_cell.angle_alpha   90.00
_cell.angle_beta   90.00
_cell.angle_gamma   90.00
#
_symmetry.space_group_name_H-M   'P 1'
#
loop_
_entity.id
_entity.type
_entity.pdbx_description
1 polymer ?
#
loop_
_entity_poly.entity_id
_entity_poly.type
_entity_poly.pdbx_seq_one_letter_code
_entity_poly.pdbx_strand_id
1 'polypeptide(L)'
;INNIGLNLWKPNLDYTAEDFAYMVGTNLESAYHLSQLGHPLLKASGVGSIVYLSSVAGVVSLVFISTDVIFNIGAMKQLTKNLACEWAKDNIRVNSVAPWLIRTPLAEHLVEDEKWMNEFKKRTPMERVGQPEE
;
A
#
# COMPACT_ATOMS: atom_id res chain seq x y z
N ILE A 1 12.34 2.82 1.80
CA ILE A 1 11.17 2.21 1.14
C ILE A 1 10.24 1.76 2.25
N ASN A 2 9.00 2.23 2.27
CA ASN A 2 8.00 1.85 3.26
C ASN A 2 7.10 0.77 2.65
N ASN A 3 7.35 -0.50 3.00
CA ASN A 3 6.71 -1.68 2.40
C ASN A 3 5.97 -2.56 3.43
N ILE A 4 5.97 -2.18 4.70
CA ILE A 4 5.27 -2.96 5.72
C ILE A 4 3.77 -2.83 5.51
N GLY A 5 3.09 -3.97 5.56
CA GLY A 5 1.65 -4.05 5.37
C GLY A 5 1.12 -5.39 5.84
N LEU A 6 -0.03 -5.38 6.49
CA LEU A 6 -0.81 -6.57 6.78
C LEU A 6 -2.26 -6.37 6.37
N ASN A 7 -2.95 -7.50 6.15
CA ASN A 7 -4.38 -7.52 5.91
C ASN A 7 -5.02 -8.56 6.84
N LEU A 8 -6.05 -8.13 7.56
CA LEU A 8 -6.94 -9.03 8.29
C LEU A 8 -8.13 -9.32 7.39
N TRP A 9 -8.46 -10.59 7.18
CA TRP A 9 -9.56 -11.00 6.31
C TRP A 9 -10.81 -11.30 7.15
N LYS A 10 -11.72 -10.33 7.25
CA LYS A 10 -13.00 -10.46 7.96
C LYS A 10 -14.13 -9.77 7.19
N PRO A 11 -15.39 -10.17 7.34
CA PRO A 11 -16.53 -9.35 6.95
C PRO A 11 -16.47 -7.99 7.63
N ASN A 12 -16.93 -6.93 6.96
CA ASN A 12 -16.76 -5.56 7.47
C ASN A 12 -17.45 -5.32 8.83
N LEU A 13 -18.50 -6.08 9.15
CA LEU A 13 -19.23 -5.97 10.42
C LEU A 13 -18.51 -6.67 11.59
N ASP A 14 -17.48 -7.47 11.32
CA ASP A 14 -16.77 -8.27 12.32
C ASP A 14 -15.43 -7.62 12.74
N TYR A 15 -15.09 -6.44 12.21
CA TYR A 15 -13.91 -5.68 12.63
C TYR A 15 -14.15 -5.00 13.97
N THR A 16 -13.15 -5.12 14.85
CA THR A 16 -13.15 -4.39 16.12
C THR A 16 -12.35 -3.09 16.01
N ALA A 17 -12.48 -2.22 17.01
CA ALA A 17 -11.67 -1.01 17.09
C ALA A 17 -10.17 -1.34 17.20
N GLU A 18 -9.83 -2.46 17.84
CA GLU A 18 -8.47 -2.97 17.97
C GLU A 18 -7.92 -3.45 16.63
N ASP A 19 -8.72 -4.16 15.82
CA ASP A 19 -8.32 -4.54 14.45
C ASP A 19 -7.99 -3.30 13.61
N PHE A 20 -8.85 -2.27 13.68
CA PHE A 20 -8.65 -1.00 12.98
C PHE A 20 -7.35 -0.32 13.42
N ALA A 21 -7.17 -0.14 14.73
CA ALA A 21 -5.98 0.49 15.29
C ALA A 21 -4.70 -0.27 14.93
N TYR A 22 -4.74 -1.61 14.95
CA TYR A 22 -3.61 -2.44 14.58
C TYR A 22 -3.23 -2.30 13.09
N MET A 23 -4.23 -2.29 12.20
CA MET A 23 -4.01 -2.08 10.77
C MET A 23 -3.51 -0.68 10.46
N VAL A 24 -4.09 0.36 11.05
CA VAL A 24 -3.66 1.76 10.85
C VAL A 24 -2.27 2.00 11.40
N GLY A 25 -2.01 1.55 12.64
CA GLY A 25 -0.71 1.66 13.29
C GLY A 25 0.39 1.00 12.46
N THR A 26 0.12 -0.20 11.94
CA THR A 26 1.10 -0.95 11.16
C THR A 26 1.27 -0.41 9.74
N ASN A 27 0.17 -0.19 9.01
CA ASN A 27 0.23 0.09 7.56
C ASN A 27 0.47 1.57 7.25
N LEU A 28 0.03 2.49 8.12
CA LEU A 28 0.05 3.93 7.85
C LEU A 28 0.93 4.70 8.82
N GLU A 29 0.67 4.60 10.13
CA GLU A 29 1.40 5.40 11.14
C GLU A 29 2.89 5.07 11.13
N SER A 30 3.25 3.79 11.05
CA SER A 30 4.65 3.35 10.97
C SER A 30 5.40 4.05 9.83
N ALA A 31 4.80 4.07 8.63
CA ALA A 31 5.39 4.65 7.44
C ALA A 31 5.48 6.18 7.52
N TYR A 32 4.47 6.82 8.11
CA TYR A 32 4.46 8.26 8.37
C TYR A 32 5.57 8.66 9.34
N HIS A 33 5.62 8.05 10.52
CA HIS A 33 6.59 8.39 11.56
C HIS A 33 8.03 8.07 11.15
N LEU A 34 8.27 6.94 10.47
CA LEU A 34 9.59 6.64 9.90
C LEU A 34 10.03 7.70 8.89
N SER A 35 9.10 8.27 8.12
CA SER A 35 9.42 9.33 7.16
C SER A 35 9.76 10.64 7.86
N GLN A 36 9.04 11.00 8.93
CA GLN A 36 9.37 12.16 9.76
C GLN A 36 10.76 12.02 10.40
N LEU A 37 11.03 10.88 11.03
CA LEU A 37 12.31 10.60 11.68
C LEU A 37 13.46 10.54 10.66
N GLY A 38 13.20 10.08 9.44
CA GLY A 38 14.18 10.00 8.36
C GLY A 38 14.46 11.34 7.66
N HIS A 39 13.61 12.36 7.81
CA HIS A 39 13.73 13.63 7.08
C HIS A 39 15.12 14.28 7.21
N PRO A 40 15.72 14.42 8.42
CA PRO A 40 17.03 15.06 8.54
C PRO A 40 18.13 14.32 7.74
N LEU A 41 18.08 12.99 7.73
CA LEU A 41 19.05 12.15 7.01
C LEU A 41 18.84 12.23 5.49
N LEU A 42 17.58 12.21 5.05
CA LEU A 42 17.22 12.37 3.64
C LEU A 42 17.65 13.74 3.12
N LYS A 43 17.41 14.80 3.89
CA LYS A 43 17.85 16.15 3.55
C LYS A 43 19.37 16.26 3.50
N ALA A 44 20.08 15.69 4.49
CA ALA A 44 21.53 15.69 4.53
C ALA A 44 22.18 14.95 3.34
N SER A 45 21.49 13.95 2.78
CA SER A 45 21.96 13.23 1.58
C SER A 45 22.04 14.11 0.32
N GLY A 46 21.31 15.23 0.29
CA GLY A 46 21.21 16.12 -0.86
C GLY A 46 20.39 15.57 -2.03
N VAL A 47 19.95 14.31 -2.02
CA VAL A 47 19.12 13.67 -3.06
C VAL A 47 18.23 12.57 -2.45
N GLY A 48 17.35 12.97 -1.54
CA GLY A 48 16.50 12.04 -0.81
C GLY A 48 15.44 11.37 -1.70
N SER A 49 15.10 10.12 -1.39
CA SER A 49 14.02 9.40 -2.07
C SER A 49 13.22 8.54 -1.09
N ILE A 50 11.92 8.74 -1.06
CA ILE A 50 10.95 7.92 -0.33
C ILE A 50 10.04 7.24 -1.35
N VAL A 51 9.84 5.94 -1.15
CA VAL A 51 8.87 5.14 -1.91
C VAL A 51 7.96 4.45 -0.92
N TYR A 52 6.65 4.70 -1.04
CA TYR A 52 5.61 4.00 -0.30
C TYR A 52 5.03 2.86 -1.13
N LEU A 53 4.74 1.75 -0.49
CA LEU A 53 3.85 0.74 -1.03
C LEU A 53 2.40 1.17 -0.78
N SER A 54 1.68 1.39 -1.88
CA SER A 54 0.23 1.59 -1.87
C SER A 54 -0.44 0.39 -2.54
N SER A 55 -1.62 0.57 -3.13
CA SER A 55 -2.30 -0.43 -3.93
C SER A 55 -3.22 0.26 -4.93
N VAL A 56 -3.54 -0.43 -6.02
CA VAL A 56 -4.62 -0.03 -6.94
C VAL A 56 -5.94 0.15 -6.19
N ALA A 57 -6.15 -0.54 -5.07
CA ALA A 57 -7.31 -0.37 -4.19
C ALA A 57 -7.44 1.06 -3.62
N GLY A 58 -6.38 1.87 -3.64
CA GLY A 58 -6.45 3.30 -3.31
C GLY A 58 -6.95 4.19 -4.45
N VAL A 59 -7.34 3.60 -5.59
CA VAL A 59 -7.93 4.30 -6.74
C VAL A 59 -9.30 3.72 -7.09
N VAL A 60 -9.44 2.39 -7.01
CA VAL A 60 -10.69 1.68 -7.31
C VAL A 60 -11.14 0.86 -6.11
N SER A 61 -12.45 0.73 -5.92
CA SER A 61 -13.02 -0.10 -4.85
C SER A 61 -13.03 -1.57 -5.24
N LEU A 62 -12.72 -2.45 -4.28
CA LEU A 62 -12.73 -3.90 -4.44
C LEU A 62 -13.59 -4.54 -3.36
N VAL A 63 -14.55 -5.36 -3.78
CA VAL A 63 -15.57 -5.96 -2.89
C VAL A 63 -14.99 -6.98 -1.91
N PHE A 64 -13.80 -7.51 -2.20
CA PHE A 64 -13.13 -8.56 -1.44
C PHE A 64 -11.99 -8.04 -0.55
N ILE A 65 -11.76 -6.73 -0.49
CA ILE A 65 -10.78 -6.12 0.41
C ILE A 65 -11.52 -5.38 1.51
N SER A 66 -11.02 -5.49 2.74
CA SER A 66 -11.59 -4.81 3.89
C SER A 66 -11.54 -3.28 3.73
N THR A 67 -12.57 -2.61 4.25
CA THR A 67 -12.69 -1.13 4.16
C THR A 67 -11.48 -0.45 4.79
N ASP A 68 -10.97 -1.00 5.89
CA ASP A 68 -9.85 -0.44 6.64
C ASP A 68 -8.55 -0.49 5.85
N VAL A 69 -8.30 -1.58 5.10
CA VAL A 69 -7.14 -1.64 4.21
C VAL A 69 -7.29 -0.65 3.07
N ILE A 70 -8.47 -0.51 2.48
CA ILE A 70 -8.72 0.48 1.42
C ILE A 70 -8.47 1.90 1.95
N PHE A 71 -8.96 2.21 3.15
CA PHE A 71 -8.74 3.50 3.81
C PHE A 71 -7.24 3.79 4.00
N ASN A 72 -6.49 2.85 4.57
CA ASN A 72 -5.04 2.99 4.79
C ASN A 72 -4.27 3.24 3.50
N ILE A 73 -4.60 2.52 2.43
CA ILE A 73 -3.96 2.69 1.12
C ILE A 73 -4.32 4.07 0.51
N GLY A 74 -5.58 4.50 0.62
CA GLY A 74 -6.01 5.82 0.18
C GLY A 74 -5.25 6.94 0.91
N ALA A 75 -5.16 6.84 2.24
CA ALA A 75 -4.39 7.76 3.07
C ALA A 75 -2.90 7.78 2.68
N MET A 76 -2.30 6.61 2.43
CA MET A 76 -0.90 6.51 1.97
C MET A 76 -0.65 7.26 0.66
N LYS A 77 -1.57 7.16 -0.31
CA LYS A 77 -1.47 7.88 -1.57
C LYS A 77 -1.54 9.40 -1.37
N GLN A 78 -2.42 9.87 -0.49
CA GLN A 78 -2.53 11.30 -0.21
C GLN A 78 -1.32 11.81 0.57
N LEU A 79 -0.81 11.03 1.54
CA LEU A 79 0.41 11.32 2.27
C LEU A 79 1.59 11.46 1.32
N THR A 80 1.75 10.52 0.38
CA THR A 80 2.79 10.56 -0.66
C THR A 80 2.79 11.90 -1.38
N LYS A 81 1.62 12.34 -1.87
CA LYS A 81 1.49 13.61 -2.61
C LYS A 81 1.83 14.81 -1.74
N ASN A 82 1.34 14.82 -0.49
CA ASN A 82 1.57 15.95 0.40
C ASN A 82 3.05 16.11 0.74
N LEU A 83 3.72 15.01 1.12
CA LEU A 83 5.15 15.03 1.42
C LEU A 83 6.00 15.34 0.18
N ALA A 84 5.59 14.89 -1.01
CA ALA A 84 6.27 15.26 -2.25
C ALA A 84 6.27 16.78 -2.45
N CYS A 85 5.11 17.43 -2.26
CA CYS A 85 5.00 18.89 -2.36
C CYS A 85 5.80 19.60 -1.27
N GLU A 86 5.68 19.15 -0.02
CA GLU A 86 6.28 19.81 1.14
C GLU A 86 7.81 19.72 1.14
N TRP A 87 8.36 18.55 0.79
CA TRP A 87 9.79 18.25 0.90
C TRP A 87 10.56 18.39 -0.41
N ALA A 88 9.90 18.80 -1.51
CA ALA A 88 10.56 19.10 -2.78
C ALA A 88 11.68 20.15 -2.63
N LYS A 89 11.47 21.17 -1.78
CA LYS A 89 12.47 22.22 -1.49
C LYS A 89 13.76 21.68 -0.85
N ASP A 90 13.70 20.51 -0.23
CA ASP A 90 14.83 19.84 0.40
C ASP A 90 15.49 18.82 -0.55
N ASN A 91 15.15 18.84 -1.84
CA ASN A 91 15.54 17.86 -2.86
C ASN A 91 15.22 16.40 -2.48
N ILE A 92 14.05 16.20 -1.87
CA ILE A 92 13.52 14.88 -1.51
C ILE A 92 12.37 14.54 -2.46
N ARG A 93 12.50 13.44 -3.19
CA ARG A 93 11.41 12.88 -4.01
C ARG A 93 10.59 11.91 -3.17
N VAL A 94 9.26 12.01 -3.26
CA VAL A 94 8.34 11.08 -2.59
C VAL A 94 7.38 10.52 -3.62
N ASN A 95 7.36 9.19 -3.76
CA ASN A 95 6.51 8.49 -4.72
C ASN A 95 5.84 7.28 -4.05
N SER A 96 4.82 6.72 -4.71
CA SER A 96 4.24 5.45 -4.30
C SER A 96 4.10 4.52 -5.49
N VAL A 97 4.28 3.22 -5.21
CA VAL A 97 3.97 2.14 -6.16
C VAL A 97 2.62 1.58 -5.76
N ALA A 98 1.77 1.27 -6.74
CA ALA A 98 0.43 0.77 -6.52
C ALA A 98 0.26 -0.59 -7.21
N PRO A 99 0.68 -1.69 -6.58
CA PRO A 99 0.53 -3.00 -7.19
C PRO A 99 -0.94 -3.42 -7.31
N TRP A 100 -1.20 -4.21 -8.35
CA TRP A 100 -2.39 -5.06 -8.44
C TRP A 100 -2.10 -6.41 -7.74
N LEU A 101 -2.71 -7.50 -8.18
CA LEU A 101 -2.41 -8.84 -7.68
C LEU A 101 -0.98 -9.27 -8.09
N ILE A 102 -0.09 -9.35 -7.09
CA ILE A 102 1.27 -9.87 -7.22
C ILE A 102 1.33 -11.23 -6.54
N ARG A 103 1.97 -12.22 -7.19
CA ARG A 103 2.19 -13.55 -6.62
C ARG A 103 3.17 -13.46 -5.45
N THR A 104 2.63 -13.50 -4.25
CA THR A 104 3.38 -13.45 -2.98
C THR A 104 2.77 -14.45 -2.00
N PRO A 105 3.50 -14.88 -0.96
CA PRO A 105 2.95 -15.78 0.05
C PRO A 105 1.67 -15.25 0.73
N LEU A 106 1.54 -13.92 0.88
CA LEU A 106 0.34 -13.29 1.45
C LEU A 106 -0.89 -13.44 0.54
N ALA A 107 -0.68 -13.47 -0.77
CA ALA A 107 -1.73 -13.53 -1.79
C ALA A 107 -1.95 -14.95 -2.35
N GLU A 108 -1.19 -15.96 -1.92
CA GLU A 108 -1.19 -17.31 -2.51
C GLU A 108 -2.60 -17.91 -2.54
N HIS A 109 -3.37 -17.77 -1.46
CA HIS A 109 -4.76 -18.25 -1.37
C HIS A 109 -5.71 -17.65 -2.43
N LEU A 110 -5.46 -16.42 -2.89
CA LEU A 110 -6.23 -15.81 -3.99
C LEU A 110 -5.78 -16.33 -5.35
N VAL A 111 -4.50 -16.69 -5.44
CA VAL A 111 -3.84 -17.12 -6.68
C VAL A 111 -4.10 -18.59 -6.98
N GLU A 112 -4.32 -19.41 -5.96
CA GLU A 112 -4.68 -20.82 -6.09
C GLU A 112 -6.19 -21.04 -6.37
N ASP A 113 -7.04 -20.06 -6.05
CA ASP A 113 -8.47 -20.12 -6.36
C ASP A 113 -8.74 -19.75 -7.83
N GLU A 114 -9.08 -20.75 -8.65
CA GLU A 114 -9.36 -20.57 -10.08
C GLU A 114 -10.48 -19.55 -10.36
N LYS A 115 -11.50 -19.47 -9.52
CA LYS A 115 -12.61 -18.54 -9.70
C LYS A 115 -12.10 -17.11 -9.52
N TRP A 116 -11.35 -16.85 -8.46
CA TRP A 116 -10.74 -15.53 -8.24
C TRP A 116 -9.76 -15.18 -9.35
N MET A 117 -8.88 -16.11 -9.72
CA MET A 117 -7.90 -15.90 -10.77
C MET A 117 -8.54 -15.56 -12.12
N ASN A 118 -9.64 -16.22 -12.48
CA ASN A 118 -10.37 -15.90 -13.70
C ASN A 118 -10.97 -14.49 -13.67
N GLU A 119 -11.50 -14.04 -12.53
CA GLU A 119 -11.99 -12.66 -12.37
C GLU A 119 -10.86 -11.63 -12.41
N PHE A 120 -9.70 -11.93 -11.80
CA PHE A 120 -8.53 -11.06 -11.87
C PHE A 120 -8.00 -10.94 -13.30
N LYS A 121 -7.92 -12.04 -14.06
CA LYS A 121 -7.47 -12.03 -15.46
C LYS A 121 -8.38 -11.16 -16.34
N LYS A 122 -9.71 -11.27 -16.19
CA LYS A 122 -10.67 -10.42 -16.93
C LYS A 122 -10.46 -8.92 -16.69
N ARG A 123 -9.90 -8.53 -15.54
CA ARG A 123 -9.65 -7.14 -15.15
C ARG A 123 -8.18 -6.73 -15.33
N THR A 124 -7.33 -7.63 -15.81
CA THR A 124 -5.89 -7.40 -15.98
C THR A 124 -5.57 -7.50 -17.47
N PRO A 125 -5.27 -6.39 -18.17
CA PRO A 125 -5.01 -6.41 -19.61
C PRO A 125 -3.89 -7.36 -20.06
N MET A 126 -2.95 -7.68 -19.18
CA MET A 126 -1.87 -8.64 -19.44
C MET A 126 -2.25 -10.10 -19.17
N GLU A 127 -3.47 -10.36 -18.68
CA GLU A 127 -4.05 -11.68 -18.39
C GLU A 127 -3.20 -12.58 -17.47
N ARG A 128 -2.31 -11.96 -16.69
CA ARG A 128 -1.43 -12.63 -15.73
C ARG A 128 -1.31 -11.83 -14.44
N VAL A 129 -0.93 -12.51 -13.37
CA VAL A 129 -0.50 -11.86 -12.13
C VAL A 129 0.90 -11.29 -12.28
N GLY A 130 1.20 -10.24 -11.52
CA GLY A 130 2.56 -9.70 -11.44
C GLY A 130 3.47 -10.60 -10.60
N GLN A 131 4.77 -10.46 -10.82
CA GLN A 131 5.81 -11.13 -10.03
C GLN A 131 6.55 -10.12 -9.13
N PRO A 132 7.12 -10.54 -7.99
CA PRO A 132 7.87 -9.65 -7.10
C PRO A 132 9.11 -9.00 -7.72
N GLU A 133 9.68 -9.60 -8.77
CA GLU A 133 10.86 -9.09 -9.48
C GLU A 133 10.56 -7.93 -10.45
N GLU A 134 9.28 -7.61 -10.67
CA GLU A 134 8.80 -6.49 -11.51
C GLU A 134 8.62 -5.20 -10.71
#